data_AF-I3Y0M7-F1
#
_entry.id   AF-I3Y0M7-F1
#
_cell.length_a   1.000
_cell.length_b   1.000
_cell.length_c   1.000
_cell.angle_alpha   90.00
_cell.angle_beta   90.00
_cell.angle_gamma   90.00
#
_symmetry.space_group_name_H-M   'P 1'
#
loop_
_entity.id
_entity.type
_entity.pdbx_description
1 polymer ?
#
loop_
_entity_poly.entity_id
_entity_poly.type
_entity_poly.pdbx_seq_one_letter_code
_entity_poly.pdbx_strand_id
1 'polypeptide(L)'
;MAKTLIYNTLGATTKSFSVPADDTSASAFCSAMLDGEYEGFVKKSESGTDTGITGYHDVRVQVSNDTGSKTYFGFLAKIGVTDVEIQNALIGKTFNGVKADKLFVQMREVKVGA
;
A
#
# COMPACT_ATOMS: atom_id res chain seq x y z
N MET A 1 -19.97 2.06 2.05
CA MET A 1 -20.00 1.96 0.57
C MET A 1 -18.96 0.95 0.12
N ALA A 2 -19.32 0.10 -0.85
CA ALA A 2 -18.39 -0.84 -1.45
C ALA A 2 -17.29 -0.09 -2.21
N LYS A 3 -16.08 -0.64 -2.19
CA LYS A 3 -14.93 -0.06 -2.88
C LYS A 3 -14.04 -1.21 -3.35
N THR A 4 -13.70 -1.19 -4.63
CA THR A 4 -12.81 -2.18 -5.25
C THR A 4 -11.63 -1.45 -5.85
N LEU A 5 -10.42 -1.84 -5.49
CA LEU A 5 -9.19 -1.41 -6.16
C LEU A 5 -8.95 -2.36 -7.33
N ILE A 6 -8.84 -1.80 -8.53
CA ILE A 6 -8.59 -2.56 -9.76
C ILE A 6 -7.13 -2.36 -10.13
N TYR A 7 -6.44 -3.46 -10.41
CA TYR A 7 -5.20 -3.48 -11.19
C TYR A 7 -5.54 -3.93 -12.60
N ASN A 8 -5.11 -3.16 -13.60
CA ASN A 8 -5.26 -3.49 -15.02
C ASN A 8 -3.88 -3.59 -15.66
N THR A 9 -3.59 -4.73 -16.28
CA THR A 9 -2.30 -5.03 -16.89
C THR A 9 -2.48 -5.35 -18.37
N LEU A 10 -1.81 -4.56 -19.21
CA LEU A 10 -1.73 -4.78 -20.65
C LEU A 10 -0.27 -4.82 -21.08
N GLY A 11 0.23 -6.01 -21.42
CA GLY A 11 1.64 -6.24 -21.69
C GLY A 11 2.52 -5.87 -20.48
N ALA A 12 3.50 -4.98 -20.68
CA ALA A 12 4.37 -4.51 -19.60
C ALA A 12 3.81 -3.33 -18.78
N THR A 13 2.62 -2.82 -19.13
CA THR A 13 2.03 -1.66 -18.46
C THR A 13 0.97 -2.09 -17.47
N THR A 14 1.11 -1.67 -16.21
CA THR A 14 0.08 -1.86 -15.17
C THR A 14 -0.42 -0.50 -14.67
N LYS A 15 -1.74 -0.35 -14.55
CA LYS A 15 -2.41 0.82 -13.97
C LYS A 15 -3.33 0.38 -12.85
N SER A 16 -3.43 1.19 -11.79
CA SER A 16 -4.33 0.91 -10.66
C SER A 16 -5.28 2.07 -10.40
N PHE A 17 -6.56 1.79 -10.19
CA PHE A 17 -7.58 2.79 -9.83
C PHE A 17 -8.68 2.18 -8.96
N SER A 18 -9.33 2.99 -8.13
CA SER A 18 -10.40 2.52 -7.24
C SER A 18 -11.79 2.93 -7.74
N VAL A 19 -12.74 2.02 -7.73
CA VAL A 19 -14.15 2.27 -8.03
C VAL A 19 -15.03 2.12 -6.78
N PRO A 20 -16.02 2.99 -6.55
CA PRO A 20 -16.95 2.89 -5.42
C PRO A 20 -18.06 1.86 -5.73
N ALA A 21 -17.66 0.63 -6.02
CA ALA A 21 -18.53 -0.45 -6.46
C ALA A 21 -18.20 -1.75 -5.70
N ASP A 22 -19.13 -2.69 -5.69
CA ASP A 22 -18.86 -4.06 -5.26
C ASP A 22 -18.09 -4.83 -6.35
N ASP A 23 -17.71 -6.07 -6.03
CA ASP A 23 -16.95 -6.93 -6.92
C ASP A 23 -17.65 -7.12 -8.26
N THR A 24 -18.94 -7.50 -8.23
CA THR A 24 -19.73 -7.80 -9.42
C THR A 24 -19.80 -6.61 -10.37
N SER A 25 -20.11 -5.42 -9.84
CA SER A 25 -20.24 -4.20 -10.65
C SER A 25 -18.87 -3.73 -11.17
N ALA A 26 -17.81 -3.89 -10.37
CA ALA A 26 -16.44 -3.59 -10.80
C ALA A 26 -15.97 -4.52 -11.93
N SER A 27 -16.19 -5.84 -11.80
CA SER A 27 -15.84 -6.82 -12.84
C SER A 27 -16.62 -6.60 -14.13
N ALA A 28 -17.89 -6.20 -14.04
CA ALA A 28 -18.69 -5.85 -15.21
C ALA A 28 -18.12 -4.64 -15.95
N PHE A 29 -17.72 -3.59 -15.22
CA PHE A 29 -17.01 -2.44 -15.80
C PHE A 29 -15.69 -2.86 -16.46
N CYS A 30 -14.87 -3.65 -15.75
CA CYS A 30 -13.60 -4.12 -16.29
C CYS A 30 -13.79 -4.90 -17.59
N SER A 31 -14.74 -5.85 -17.61
CA SER A 31 -15.04 -6.68 -18.79
C SER A 31 -15.55 -5.87 -19.98
N ALA A 32 -16.25 -4.77 -19.73
CA ALA A 32 -16.83 -3.95 -20.79
C ALA A 32 -15.87 -2.89 -21.34
N MET A 33 -14.90 -2.43 -20.55
CA MET A 33 -14.13 -1.20 -20.83
C MET A 33 -12.62 -1.41 -20.90
N LEU A 34 -12.09 -2.50 -20.35
CA LEU A 34 -10.65 -2.72 -20.25
C LEU A 34 -10.20 -3.87 -21.16
N ASP A 35 -9.09 -3.64 -21.86
CA ASP A 35 -8.31 -4.70 -22.48
C ASP A 35 -7.22 -5.18 -21.51
N GLY A 36 -6.85 -6.46 -21.63
CA GLY A 36 -5.79 -7.08 -20.83
C GLY A 36 -6.32 -7.88 -19.65
N GLU A 37 -5.46 -8.09 -18.67
CA GLU A 37 -5.78 -8.80 -17.43
C GLU A 37 -6.16 -7.81 -16.34
N TYR A 38 -7.15 -8.15 -15.52
CA TYR A 38 -7.54 -7.32 -14.39
C TYR A 38 -7.73 -8.10 -13.10
N GLU A 39 -7.31 -7.50 -11.99
CA GLU A 39 -7.46 -8.04 -10.64
C GLU A 39 -8.24 -7.05 -9.77
N GLY A 40 -9.33 -7.51 -9.17
CA GLY A 40 -10.17 -6.73 -8.25
C GLY A 40 -9.86 -7.06 -6.79
N PHE A 41 -9.49 -6.04 -6.01
CA PHE A 41 -9.28 -6.13 -4.56
C PHE A 41 -10.44 -5.45 -3.85
N VAL A 42 -11.39 -6.26 -3.39
CA VAL A 42 -12.61 -5.77 -2.73
C VAL A 42 -12.31 -5.44 -1.28
N LYS A 43 -12.76 -4.27 -0.84
CA LYS A 43 -12.71 -3.87 0.56
C LYS A 43 -13.53 -4.84 1.43
N LYS A 44 -12.85 -5.63 2.26
CA LYS A 44 -13.49 -6.61 3.15
C LYS A 44 -14.05 -6.00 4.44
N SER A 45 -13.33 -5.06 5.05
CA SER A 45 -13.70 -4.44 6.32
C SER A 45 -12.98 -3.11 6.53
N GLU A 46 -13.52 -2.26 7.41
CA GLU A 46 -12.82 -1.12 8.01
C GLU A 46 -12.63 -1.34 9.50
N SER A 47 -11.47 -0.91 10.00
CA SER A 47 -11.13 -0.98 11.41
C SER A 47 -10.22 0.18 11.78
N GLY A 48 -10.36 0.69 13.01
CA GLY A 48 -9.62 1.85 13.49
C GLY A 48 -10.42 3.15 13.37
N THR A 49 -9.82 4.24 13.83
CA THR A 49 -10.39 5.60 13.80
C THR A 49 -9.26 6.62 13.64
N ASP A 50 -9.53 7.72 12.97
CA ASP A 50 -8.66 8.91 12.89
C ASP A 50 -8.97 9.93 14.00
N THR A 51 -10.07 9.74 14.73
CA THR A 51 -10.53 10.65 15.77
C THR A 51 -9.72 10.45 17.06
N GLY A 52 -9.27 11.55 17.66
CA GLY A 52 -8.50 11.53 18.91
C GLY A 52 -7.02 11.20 18.75
N ILE A 53 -6.52 11.08 17.51
CA ILE A 53 -5.10 10.93 17.22
C ILE A 53 -4.40 12.28 17.43
N THR A 54 -3.45 12.34 18.37
CA THR A 54 -2.71 13.57 18.74
C THR A 54 -1.36 13.68 18.03
N GLY A 55 -0.87 12.58 17.46
CA GLY A 55 0.35 12.56 16.65
C GLY A 55 0.62 11.20 16.03
N TYR A 56 1.54 11.17 15.08
CA TYR A 56 1.91 9.98 14.31
C TYR A 56 3.37 10.09 13.83
N HIS A 57 3.93 8.97 13.37
CA HIS A 57 5.18 8.95 12.62
C HIS A 57 4.89 8.91 11.12
N ASP A 58 5.38 9.90 10.38
CA ASP A 58 5.45 9.89 8.92
C ASP A 58 6.67 9.06 8.50
N VAL A 59 6.41 7.87 7.94
CA VAL A 59 7.44 6.87 7.64
C VAL A 59 7.70 6.81 6.14
N ARG A 60 8.98 6.84 5.77
CA ARG A 60 9.46 6.53 4.43
C ARG A 60 10.36 5.31 4.48
N VAL A 61 10.09 4.34 3.61
CA VAL A 61 10.83 3.10 3.51
C VAL A 61 11.48 3.00 2.14
N GLN A 62 12.78 2.71 2.14
CA GLN A 62 13.49 2.18 0.99
C GLN A 62 13.68 0.68 1.20
N VAL A 63 13.26 -0.10 0.21
CA VAL A 63 13.49 -1.54 0.14
C VAL A 63 14.53 -1.80 -0.93
N SER A 64 15.45 -2.72 -0.67
CA SER A 64 16.31 -3.29 -1.71
C SER A 64 16.48 -4.80 -1.55
N ASN A 65 16.51 -5.51 -2.68
CA ASN A 65 16.87 -6.92 -2.71
C ASN A 65 18.39 -7.11 -2.88
N ASP A 66 18.85 -8.35 -2.73
CA ASP A 66 20.27 -8.68 -2.90
C ASP A 66 20.79 -8.48 -4.33
N THR A 67 19.89 -8.42 -5.33
CA THR A 67 20.25 -8.15 -6.73
C THR A 67 20.35 -6.65 -7.04
N GLY A 68 20.14 -5.77 -6.06
CA GLY A 68 20.29 -4.31 -6.19
C GLY A 68 19.05 -3.56 -6.69
N SER A 69 17.93 -4.24 -6.97
CA SER A 69 16.65 -3.60 -7.28
C SER A 69 16.09 -2.88 -6.04
N LYS A 70 15.45 -1.73 -6.25
CA LYS A 70 14.93 -0.91 -5.16
C LYS A 70 13.49 -0.49 -5.38
N THR A 71 12.73 -0.37 -4.29
CA THR A 71 11.43 0.30 -4.30
C THR A 71 11.29 1.21 -3.07
N TYR A 72 10.35 2.13 -3.14
CA TYR A 72 10.09 3.10 -2.09
C TYR A 72 8.59 3.19 -1.83
N PHE A 73 8.22 3.31 -0.56
CA PHE A 73 6.86 3.60 -0.16
C PHE A 73 6.84 4.33 1.18
N GLY A 74 5.70 4.88 1.56
CA GLY A 74 5.53 5.54 2.84
C GLY A 74 4.17 5.24 3.45
N PHE A 75 4.07 5.39 4.77
CA PHE A 75 2.86 5.16 5.53
C PHE A 75 2.91 5.93 6.85
N LEU A 76 1.76 6.03 7.52
CA LEU A 76 1.64 6.66 8.82
C LEU A 76 1.65 5.59 9.92
N ALA A 77 2.63 5.65 10.82
CA ALA A 77 2.74 4.74 11.95
C ALA A 77 2.29 5.41 13.26
N LYS A 78 1.87 4.58 14.23
CA LYS A 78 1.51 5.06 15.57
C LYS A 78 2.72 5.65 16.28
N ILE A 79 2.50 6.65 17.14
CA ILE A 79 3.51 7.10 18.09
C ILE A 79 3.96 5.92 18.95
N GLY A 80 5.26 5.88 19.25
CA GLY A 80 5.89 4.84 20.06
C GLY A 80 6.35 3.61 19.27
N VAL A 81 5.89 3.41 18.03
CA VAL A 81 6.46 2.40 17.13
C VAL A 81 7.84 2.85 16.69
N THR A 82 8.83 1.96 16.81
CA THR A 82 10.22 2.20 16.44
C THR A 82 10.52 1.79 14.99
N ASP A 83 11.61 2.33 14.46
CA ASP A 83 12.13 1.97 13.14
C ASP A 83 12.56 0.49 13.09
N VAL A 84 13.14 -0.04 14.17
CA VAL A 84 13.53 -1.45 14.30
C VAL A 84 12.32 -2.38 14.23
N GLU A 85 11.22 -2.05 14.93
CA GLU A 85 9.98 -2.84 14.85
C GLU A 85 9.41 -2.87 13.43
N ILE A 86 9.45 -1.73 12.75
CA ILE A 86 9.03 -1.63 11.34
C ILE A 86 9.95 -2.48 10.45
N GLN A 87 11.27 -2.38 10.61
CA GLN A 87 12.22 -3.18 9.82
C GLN A 87 11.97 -4.68 9.99
N ASN A 88 11.80 -5.14 11.23
CA ASN A 88 11.52 -6.54 11.54
C ASN A 88 10.19 -7.02 10.95
N ALA A 89 9.18 -6.17 10.89
CA ALA A 89 7.89 -6.51 10.28
C ALA A 89 7.95 -6.59 8.75
N LEU A 90 8.88 -5.88 8.11
CA LEU A 90 8.97 -5.76 6.65
C LEU A 90 9.98 -6.73 6.03
N ILE A 91 11.01 -7.15 6.77
CA ILE A 91 12.09 -7.99 6.24
C ILE A 91 11.55 -9.30 5.64
N GLY A 92 12.09 -9.70 4.49
CA GLY A 92 11.72 -10.92 3.77
C GLY A 92 10.40 -10.82 2.97
N LYS A 93 9.60 -9.77 3.13
CA LYS A 93 8.38 -9.55 2.33
C LYS A 93 8.71 -8.92 0.98
N THR A 94 7.81 -9.10 0.01
CA THR A 94 7.95 -8.52 -1.33
C THR A 94 7.03 -7.33 -1.49
N PHE A 95 7.58 -6.18 -1.90
CA PHE A 95 6.86 -4.94 -2.14
C PHE A 95 7.15 -4.47 -3.56
N ASN A 96 6.11 -4.21 -4.35
CA ASN A 96 6.24 -3.77 -5.75
C ASN A 96 7.23 -4.62 -6.57
N GLY A 97 7.21 -5.95 -6.37
CA GLY A 97 8.12 -6.89 -7.04
C GLY A 97 9.54 -6.96 -6.46
N VAL A 98 9.88 -6.21 -5.41
CA VAL A 98 11.20 -6.21 -4.76
C VAL A 98 11.12 -6.88 -3.40
N LYS A 99 11.89 -7.94 -3.18
CA LYS A 99 12.04 -8.58 -1.87
C LYS A 99 12.84 -7.69 -0.92
N ALA A 100 12.38 -7.56 0.31
CA ALA A 100 13.05 -6.81 1.36
C ALA A 100 14.17 -7.61 2.01
N ASP A 101 15.33 -7.69 1.34
CA ASP A 101 16.55 -8.26 1.93
C ASP A 101 17.32 -7.21 2.74
N LYS A 102 17.24 -5.94 2.34
CA LYS A 102 17.75 -4.78 3.08
C LYS A 102 16.72 -3.66 3.12
N LEU A 103 16.64 -2.98 4.25
CA LEU A 103 15.66 -1.93 4.53
C LEU A 103 16.35 -0.69 5.09
N PHE A 104 15.88 0.47 4.65
CA PHE A 104 16.20 1.74 5.29
C PHE A 104 14.88 2.44 5.61
N VAL A 105 14.67 2.74 6.89
CA VAL A 105 13.45 3.34 7.41
C VAL A 105 13.78 4.72 7.96
N GLN A 106 13.12 5.74 7.42
CA GLN A 106 13.18 7.10 7.93
C GLN A 106 11.85 7.44 8.58
N MET A 107 11.88 7.99 9.78
CA MET A 107 10.69 8.36 10.55
C MET A 107 10.78 9.81 11.00
N ARG A 108 9.64 10.50 10.94
CA ARG A 108 9.47 11.85 11.50
C ARG A 108 8.20 11.88 12.34
N GLU A 109 8.30 12.29 13.60
CA GLU A 109 7.12 12.56 14.43
C GLU A 109 6.41 13.84 13.96
N VAL A 110 5.09 13.74 13.84
CA VAL A 110 4.20 14.84 13.45
C VAL A 110 3.05 14.91 14.45
N LYS A 111 2.82 16.10 15.00
CA LYS A 111 1.67 16.38 15.88
C LYS A 111 0.46 16.76 15.03
N VAL A 112 -0.72 16.28 15.43
CA VAL A 112 -1.99 16.61 14.76
C VAL A 112 -2.58 17.86 15.41
N GLY A 113 -2.93 18.86 14.61
CA GLY A 113 -3.54 20.11 15.09
C GLY A 113 -2.54 21.21 15.50
N ALA A 114 -1.27 21.09 15.09
CA ALA A 114 -0.27 22.16 15.18
C ALA A 114 -0.23 23.01 13.91
#